data_AF-A0AAP5YWP9-F1
#
_entry.id   AF-A0AAP5YWP9-F1
#
_cell.length_a   1.000
_cell.length_b   1.000
_cell.length_c   1.000
_cell.angle_alpha   90.00
_cell.angle_beta   90.00
_cell.angle_gamma   90.00
#
_symmetry.space_group_name_H-M   'P 1'
#
loop_
_entity.id
_entity.type
_entity.pdbx_description
1 polymer ?
#
loop_
_entity_poly.entity_id
_entity_poly.type
_entity_poly.pdbx_seq_one_letter_code
_entity_poly.pdbx_strand_id
1 'polypeptide(L)'
;MSKTTPHQSQESGKPGNTGLKRIVKATGYSIQGLKAAFKYEAAIRQELALLSIAVILVWLVDVGMVERILMIGVVVLVLIVELVNSAIEAVVDRIGIERHELSGRAKDIGSAAVMVALAFAAFTWLYILASRYLG
;
A
#
# COMPACT_ATOMS: atom_id res chain seq x y z
N MET A 1 -11.41 -37.26 -45.42
CA MET A 1 -10.15 -37.34 -44.66
C MET A 1 -9.90 -35.98 -44.01
N SER A 2 -10.42 -35.76 -42.79
CA SER A 2 -10.22 -34.51 -42.03
C SER A 2 -9.17 -34.77 -40.96
N LYS A 3 -8.05 -34.06 -41.00
CA LYS A 3 -7.01 -34.12 -39.96
C LYS A 3 -7.42 -33.17 -38.84
N THR A 4 -7.89 -33.70 -37.71
CA THR A 4 -8.07 -32.93 -36.48
C THR A 4 -6.75 -32.87 -35.72
N THR A 5 -6.23 -31.65 -35.55
CA THR A 5 -5.01 -31.33 -34.79
C THR A 5 -5.26 -31.54 -33.28
N PRO A 6 -4.31 -32.13 -32.52
CA PRO A 6 -4.47 -32.22 -31.08
C PRO A 6 -4.21 -30.87 -30.41
N HIS A 7 -5.16 -30.41 -29.61
CA HIS A 7 -5.03 -29.24 -28.74
C HIS A 7 -4.07 -29.60 -27.60
N GLN A 8 -2.82 -29.12 -27.66
CA GLN A 8 -1.90 -29.22 -26.53
C GLN A 8 -2.35 -28.23 -25.45
N SER A 9 -2.89 -28.75 -24.36
CA SER A 9 -3.06 -28.02 -23.11
C SER A 9 -1.68 -27.68 -22.55
N GLN A 10 -1.26 -26.41 -22.68
CA GLN A 10 -0.07 -25.93 -21.99
C GLN A 10 -0.36 -25.84 -20.49
N GLU A 11 0.00 -26.88 -19.74
CA GLU A 11 0.16 -26.78 -18.29
C GLU A 11 1.32 -25.82 -17.99
N SER A 12 0.99 -24.57 -17.66
CA SER A 12 1.93 -23.60 -17.10
C SER A 12 2.21 -23.92 -15.61
N GLY A 13 2.74 -25.10 -15.33
CA GLY A 13 3.36 -25.39 -14.05
C GLY A 13 4.76 -24.80 -14.03
N LYS A 14 4.93 -23.50 -13.74
CA LYS A 14 6.27 -22.89 -13.60
C LYS A 14 7.03 -23.61 -12.47
N PRO A 15 8.07 -24.43 -12.74
CA PRO A 15 8.90 -24.94 -11.67
C PRO A 15 10.01 -23.93 -11.39
N GLY A 16 10.48 -23.87 -10.15
CA GLY A 16 11.78 -23.29 -9.85
C GLY A 16 11.73 -21.94 -9.16
N ASN A 17 11.30 -21.95 -7.90
CA ASN A 17 12.01 -21.33 -6.78
C ASN A 17 11.31 -21.79 -5.50
N THR A 18 11.81 -22.84 -4.88
CA THR A 18 11.34 -23.34 -3.58
C THR A 18 12.33 -22.92 -2.47
N GLY A 19 11.84 -22.82 -1.23
CA GLY A 19 12.67 -22.44 -0.07
C GLY A 19 13.20 -21.01 -0.11
N LEU A 20 14.42 -20.80 0.42
CA LEU A 20 15.05 -19.48 0.56
C LEU A 20 15.17 -18.70 -0.76
N LYS A 21 15.42 -19.39 -1.88
CA LYS A 21 15.54 -18.74 -3.20
C LYS A 21 14.25 -18.01 -3.61
N ARG A 22 13.08 -18.51 -3.20
CA ARG A 22 11.79 -17.83 -3.41
C ARG A 22 11.67 -16.56 -2.61
N ILE A 23 12.09 -16.61 -1.34
CA ILE A 23 12.02 -15.48 -0.41
C ILE A 23 12.92 -14.35 -0.91
N VAL A 24 14.19 -14.65 -1.21
CA VAL A 24 15.14 -13.64 -1.73
C VAL A 24 14.62 -12.99 -2.99
N LYS A 25 14.07 -13.78 -3.92
CA LYS A 25 13.50 -13.25 -5.17
C LYS A 25 12.26 -12.39 -4.92
N ALA A 26 11.35 -12.82 -4.04
CA ALA A 26 10.18 -12.05 -3.64
C ALA A 26 10.56 -10.73 -2.98
N THR A 27 11.53 -10.74 -2.06
CA THR A 27 12.10 -9.52 -1.44
C THR A 27 12.67 -8.59 -2.50
N GLY A 28 13.39 -9.13 -3.50
CA GLY A 28 13.89 -8.34 -4.64
C GLY A 28 12.78 -7.63 -5.42
N TYR A 29 11.64 -8.30 -5.65
CA TYR A 29 10.47 -7.68 -6.29
C TYR A 29 9.81 -6.63 -5.40
N SER A 30 9.67 -6.87 -4.09
CA SER A 30 9.15 -5.88 -3.14
C SER A 30 9.99 -4.62 -3.09
N ILE A 31 11.33 -4.74 -3.05
CA ILE A 31 12.25 -3.59 -3.08
C ILE A 31 12.11 -2.80 -4.38
N GLN A 32 11.96 -3.47 -5.52
CA GLN A 32 11.73 -2.81 -6.80
C GLN A 32 10.41 -2.04 -6.80
N GLY A 33 9.33 -2.63 -6.25
CA GLY A 33 8.03 -1.96 -6.08
C GLY A 33 8.14 -0.71 -5.22
N LEU A 34 8.78 -0.79 -4.05
CA LEU A 34 8.98 0.36 -3.16
C LEU A 34 9.82 1.47 -3.81
N LYS A 35 10.89 1.11 -4.54
CA LYS A 35 11.70 2.08 -5.28
C LYS A 35 10.89 2.78 -6.37
N ALA A 36 10.05 2.03 -7.09
CA ALA A 36 9.17 2.60 -8.11
C ALA A 36 8.15 3.55 -7.49
N ALA A 37 7.45 3.13 -6.43
CA ALA A 37 6.50 3.94 -5.70
C ALA A 37 7.14 5.25 -5.19
N PHE A 38 8.31 5.17 -4.54
CA PHE A 38 9.03 6.36 -4.10
C PHE A 38 9.41 7.32 -5.24
N LYS A 39 9.83 6.77 -6.40
CA LYS A 39 10.27 7.57 -7.55
C LYS A 39 9.09 8.26 -8.25
N TYR A 40 7.99 7.55 -8.47
CA TYR A 40 6.90 8.04 -9.32
C TYR A 40 5.75 8.68 -8.53
N GLU A 41 5.51 8.26 -7.28
CA GLU A 41 4.36 8.72 -6.51
C GLU A 41 4.73 9.82 -5.51
N ALA A 42 4.21 11.03 -5.72
CA ALA A 42 4.42 12.15 -4.81
C ALA A 42 3.76 11.91 -3.45
N ALA A 43 2.56 11.31 -3.43
CA ALA A 43 1.84 10.97 -2.21
C ALA A 43 2.64 10.01 -1.32
N ILE A 44 3.25 8.97 -1.89
CA ILE A 44 4.15 8.05 -1.15
C ILE A 44 5.31 8.79 -0.48
N ARG A 45 5.91 9.78 -1.15
CA ARG A 45 6.97 10.60 -0.54
C ARG A 45 6.46 11.46 0.60
N GLN A 46 5.25 12.01 0.48
CA GLN A 46 4.60 12.77 1.55
C GLN A 46 4.30 11.87 2.76
N GLU A 47 3.74 10.69 2.54
CA GLU A 47 3.45 9.72 3.61
C GLU A 47 4.72 9.24 4.32
N LEU A 48 5.83 9.04 3.61
CA LEU A 48 7.11 8.72 4.24
C LEU A 48 7.68 9.87 5.07
N ALA A 49 7.46 11.12 4.65
CA ALA A 49 7.81 12.29 5.44
C ALA A 49 6.94 12.38 6.71
N LEU A 50 5.63 12.15 6.58
CA LEU A 50 4.69 12.07 7.71
C LEU A 50 5.08 10.95 8.67
N LEU A 51 5.45 9.78 8.18
CA LEU A 51 5.94 8.67 8.99
C LEU A 51 7.22 9.04 9.75
N SER A 52 8.15 9.73 9.08
CA SER A 52 9.39 10.20 9.72
C SER A 52 9.10 11.19 10.86
N ILE A 53 8.19 12.14 10.62
CA ILE A 53 7.73 13.10 11.63
C ILE A 53 7.01 12.38 12.77
N ALA A 54 6.11 11.45 12.45
CA ALA A 54 5.35 10.66 13.42
C ALA A 54 6.28 9.87 14.35
N VAL A 55 7.30 9.21 13.81
CA VAL A 55 8.32 8.52 14.61
C VAL A 55 8.98 9.50 15.58
N ILE A 56 9.48 10.63 15.10
CA ILE A 56 10.13 11.64 15.96
C ILE A 56 9.18 12.11 17.07
N LEU A 57 7.95 12.48 16.73
CA LEU A 57 6.96 12.98 17.68
C LEU A 57 6.59 11.94 18.74
N VAL A 58 6.41 10.67 18.34
CA VAL A 58 6.09 9.59 19.28
C VAL A 58 7.18 9.43 20.33
N TRP A 59 8.46 9.61 19.99
CA TRP A 59 9.55 9.59 20.97
C TRP A 59 9.53 10.78 21.95
N LEU A 60 8.99 11.92 21.53
CA LEU A 60 8.91 13.13 22.37
C LEU A 60 7.71 13.12 23.33
N VAL A 61 6.65 12.38 23.00
CA VAL A 61 5.47 12.25 23.86
C VAL A 61 5.68 11.13 24.87
N ASP A 62 5.34 11.39 26.13
CA ASP A 62 5.33 10.37 27.17
C ASP A 62 4.03 9.55 27.05
N VAL A 63 4.06 8.49 26.26
CA VAL A 63 2.97 7.53 26.06
C VAL A 63 3.47 6.11 26.25
N GLY A 64 2.57 5.21 26.62
CA GLY A 64 2.84 3.80 26.83
C GLY A 64 3.22 3.07 25.53
N MET A 65 3.82 1.89 25.66
CA MET A 65 4.32 1.14 24.50
C MET A 65 3.23 0.79 23.48
N VAL A 66 2.03 0.43 23.95
CA VAL A 66 0.88 0.10 23.09
C VAL A 66 0.44 1.33 22.28
N GLU A 67 0.35 2.49 22.93
CA GLU A 67 -0.02 3.75 22.30
C GLU A 67 1.00 4.16 21.23
N ARG A 68 2.30 4.01 21.52
CA ARG A 68 3.38 4.25 20.53
C ARG A 68 3.22 3.37 19.30
N ILE A 69 2.95 2.07 19.50
CA ILE A 69 2.71 1.12 18.40
C ILE A 69 1.48 1.52 17.60
N LEU A 70 0.38 1.94 18.24
CA LEU A 70 -0.83 2.39 17.56
C LEU A 70 -0.59 3.67 16.75
N MET A 71 0.07 4.67 17.34
CA MET A 71 0.36 5.96 16.69
C MET A 71 1.25 5.79 15.45
N ILE A 72 2.28 4.95 15.51
CA ILE A 72 3.11 4.62 14.34
C ILE A 72 2.33 3.73 13.37
N GLY A 73 1.61 2.74 13.90
CA GLY A 73 0.88 1.73 13.13
C GLY A 73 -0.18 2.32 12.22
N VAL A 74 -0.92 3.35 12.66
CA VAL A 74 -1.91 4.02 11.80
C VAL A 74 -1.27 4.82 10.66
N VAL A 75 -0.08 5.38 10.85
CA VAL A 75 0.65 6.06 9.76
C VAL A 75 1.21 5.04 8.76
N VAL A 76 1.70 3.91 9.24
CA VAL A 76 2.09 2.78 8.38
C VAL A 76 0.88 2.23 7.61
N LEU A 77 -0.31 2.17 8.22
CA LEU A 77 -1.54 1.79 7.55
C LEU A 77 -1.89 2.74 6.40
N VAL A 78 -1.78 4.05 6.61
CA VAL A 78 -1.99 5.04 5.53
C VAL A 78 -1.02 4.78 4.37
N LEU A 79 0.27 4.57 4.64
CA LEU A 79 1.25 4.25 3.61
C LEU A 79 0.91 2.95 2.85
N ILE A 80 0.42 1.92 3.54
CA ILE A 80 -0.02 0.67 2.88
C ILE A 80 -1.21 0.94 1.96
N VAL A 81 -2.20 1.68 2.42
CA VAL A 81 -3.40 2.01 1.63
C VAL A 81 -3.02 2.87 0.42
N GLU A 82 -2.10 3.82 0.58
CA GLU A 82 -1.58 4.65 -0.52
C GLU A 82 -0.85 3.81 -1.57
N LEU A 83 -0.01 2.85 -1.15
CA LEU A 83 0.65 1.91 -2.08
C LEU A 83 -0.36 1.08 -2.87
N VAL A 84 -1.45 0.66 -2.24
CA VAL A 84 -2.55 -0.05 -2.91
C VAL A 84 -3.30 0.88 -3.86
N ASN A 85 -3.58 2.12 -3.46
CA ASN A 85 -4.21 3.13 -4.32
C ASN A 85 -3.37 3.38 -5.59
N SER A 86 -2.07 3.64 -5.44
CA SER A 86 -1.17 3.84 -6.59
C SER A 86 -1.09 2.60 -7.49
N ALA A 87 -1.15 1.39 -6.92
CA ALA A 87 -1.18 0.17 -7.71
C ALA A 87 -2.48 0.04 -8.54
N ILE A 88 -3.63 0.42 -7.96
CA ILE A 88 -4.92 0.47 -8.66
C ILE A 88 -4.86 1.51 -9.78
N GLU A 89 -4.38 2.72 -9.48
CA GLU A 89 -4.22 3.80 -10.46
C GLU A 89 -3.34 3.36 -11.63
N ALA A 90 -2.20 2.73 -11.37
CA ALA A 90 -1.31 2.23 -12.41
C ALA A 90 -1.98 1.18 -13.31
N VAL A 91 -2.83 0.31 -12.74
CA VAL A 91 -3.60 -0.68 -13.52
C VAL A 91 -4.69 0.01 -14.35
N VAL A 92 -5.43 0.94 -13.76
CA VAL A 92 -6.52 1.67 -14.43
C VAL A 92 -5.97 2.54 -15.56
N ASP A 93 -4.86 3.23 -15.34
CA ASP A 93 -4.21 4.10 -16.33
C ASP A 93 -3.64 3.33 -17.52
N ARG A 94 -3.21 2.08 -17.29
CA ARG A 94 -2.75 1.20 -18.37
C ARG A 94 -3.88 0.78 -19.32
N ILE A 95 -5.12 0.67 -18.86
CA ILE A 95 -6.24 0.11 -19.66
C ILE A 95 -6.81 1.12 -20.66
N GLY A 96 -6.64 2.42 -20.42
CA GLY A 96 -6.53 3.40 -21.50
C GLY A 96 -7.82 4.11 -21.96
N ILE A 97 -7.69 5.45 -21.97
CA ILE A 97 -8.23 6.47 -22.89
C ILE A 97 -9.75 6.65 -23.06
N GLU A 98 -10.56 5.59 -23.10
CA GLU A 98 -12.02 5.73 -23.00
C GLU A 98 -12.36 5.88 -21.52
N ARG A 99 -12.93 7.04 -21.12
CA ARG A 99 -13.43 7.24 -19.75
C ARG A 99 -14.61 6.29 -19.52
N HIS A 100 -14.33 5.04 -19.17
CA HIS A 100 -15.33 4.13 -18.64
C HIS A 100 -15.67 4.55 -17.22
N GLU A 101 -16.97 4.66 -16.91
CA GLU A 101 -17.45 4.99 -15.57
C GLU A 101 -16.83 4.10 -14.49
N LEU A 102 -16.56 2.83 -14.80
CA LEU A 102 -15.94 1.88 -13.88
C LEU A 102 -14.50 2.26 -13.51
N SER A 103 -13.71 2.79 -14.45
CA SER A 103 -12.35 3.27 -14.20
C SER A 103 -12.34 4.49 -13.27
N GLY A 104 -13.30 5.40 -13.45
CA GLY A 104 -13.51 6.52 -12.54
C GLY A 104 -13.85 6.05 -11.13
N ARG A 105 -14.85 5.17 -10.99
CA ARG A 105 -15.26 4.60 -9.70
C ARG A 105 -14.11 3.87 -8.99
N ALA A 106 -13.26 3.15 -9.72
CA ALA A 106 -12.12 2.47 -9.13
C ALA A 106 -11.12 3.45 -8.48
N LYS A 107 -10.83 4.56 -9.16
CA LYS A 107 -9.96 5.63 -8.61
C LYS A 107 -10.61 6.32 -7.43
N ASP A 108 -11.90 6.64 -7.53
CA ASP A 108 -12.64 7.31 -6.45
C ASP A 108 -12.66 6.46 -5.18
N ILE A 109 -12.89 5.15 -5.31
CA ILE A 109 -12.88 4.21 -4.17
C ILE A 109 -11.47 4.07 -3.59
N GLY A 110 -10.43 4.02 -4.43
CA GLY A 110 -9.04 4.00 -3.98
C GLY A 110 -8.68 5.24 -3.16
N SER A 111 -9.01 6.42 -3.67
CA SER A 111 -8.83 7.69 -2.96
C SER A 111 -9.68 7.77 -1.68
N ALA A 112 -10.91 7.26 -1.69
CA ALA A 112 -11.76 7.20 -0.51
C ALA A 112 -11.16 6.29 0.58
N ALA A 113 -10.51 5.19 0.21
CA ALA A 113 -9.82 4.33 1.17
C ALA A 113 -8.66 5.07 1.86
N VAL A 114 -7.87 5.85 1.11
CA VAL A 114 -6.80 6.71 1.66
C VAL A 114 -7.40 7.73 2.64
N MET A 115 -8.49 8.41 2.25
CA MET A 115 -9.18 9.38 3.12
C MET A 115 -9.66 8.75 4.43
N VAL A 116 -10.24 7.54 4.37
CA VAL A 116 -10.69 6.82 5.57
C VAL A 116 -9.50 6.43 6.46
N ALA A 117 -8.37 6.00 5.87
CA ALA A 117 -7.16 5.68 6.62
C ALA A 117 -6.58 6.93 7.32
N LEU A 118 -6.56 8.08 6.63
CA LEU A 118 -6.14 9.37 7.19
C LEU A 118 -7.04 9.82 8.35
N ALA A 119 -8.36 9.70 8.18
CA ALA A 119 -9.32 10.02 9.24
C ALA A 119 -9.13 9.13 10.47
N PHE A 120 -8.87 7.83 10.26
CA PHE A 120 -8.57 6.90 11.35
C PHE A 120 -7.25 7.26 12.05
N ALA A 121 -6.19 7.58 11.29
CA ALA A 121 -4.92 8.01 11.85
C ALA A 121 -5.06 9.28 12.69
N ALA A 122 -5.78 10.29 12.18
CA ALA A 122 -6.07 11.52 12.90
C ALA A 122 -6.86 11.24 14.20
N PHE A 123 -7.91 10.42 14.12
CA PHE A 123 -8.69 10.03 15.29
C PHE A 123 -7.83 9.35 16.36
N THR A 124 -7.00 8.37 16.00
CA THR A 124 -6.12 7.67 16.94
C THR A 124 -5.13 8.62 17.62
N TRP A 125 -4.49 9.49 16.85
CA TRP A 125 -3.55 10.48 17.39
C TRP A 125 -4.23 11.46 18.33
N LEU A 126 -5.34 12.06 17.90
CA LEU A 126 -6.08 13.03 18.71
C LEU A 126 -6.59 12.39 20.00
N TYR A 127 -7.11 11.17 19.94
CA TYR A 127 -7.62 10.46 21.11
C TYR A 127 -6.51 10.17 22.13
N ILE A 128 -5.37 9.63 21.69
CA ILE A 128 -4.25 9.30 22.59
C ILE A 128 -3.68 10.58 23.21
N LEU A 129 -3.47 11.64 22.41
CA LEU A 129 -2.95 12.90 22.92
C LEU A 129 -3.94 13.58 23.87
N ALA A 130 -5.23 13.61 23.53
CA ALA A 130 -6.26 14.14 24.41
C ALA A 130 -6.31 13.37 25.73
N SER A 131 -6.28 12.03 25.69
CA SER A 131 -6.25 11.19 26.89
C SER A 131 -5.02 11.45 27.74
N ARG A 132 -3.87 11.79 27.14
CA ARG A 132 -2.62 12.03 27.85
C ARG A 132 -2.54 13.41 28.51
N TYR A 133 -3.17 14.43 27.90
CA TYR A 133 -3.04 15.83 28.35
C TYR A 133 -4.29 16.40 29.01
N LEU A 134 -5.47 15.81 28.76
CA LEU A 134 -6.76 16.27 29.31
C LEU A 134 -7.37 15.30 30.34
N GLY A 135 -6.82 14.09 30.45
CA GLY A 135 -7.19 13.08 31.46
C GLY A 135 -6.15 13.03 32.58
#